data_AF-A0A9X8R613-F1
#
_entry.id   AF-A0A9X8R613-F1
#
_cell.length_a   1.000
_cell.length_b   1.000
_cell.length_c   1.000
_cell.angle_alpha   90.00
_cell.angle_beta   90.00
_cell.angle_gamma   90.00
#
_symmetry.space_group_name_H-M   'P 1'
#
loop_
_entity.id
_entity.type
_entity.pdbx_description
1 polymer ?
#
loop_
_entity_poly.entity_id
_entity_poly.type
_entity_poly.pdbx_seq_one_letter_code
_entity_poly.pdbx_strand_id
1 'polypeptide(L)'
;MSTGRAKMRISRSRNKLHQIAYTAELTEYDAEPPARTWLLDGLPEKINPELEAVALYLIFGSWCGGEFVVPQKMGPNTAAAISAHAGMDFFPGPIEYYPKPIFRGSNTVTVTDRLEQAGARTLVVLSGSTWNGSLKSTSGLIVSTNADVFEKIDEFPTAKVATSVLLAEELDVAEIVLDCGSSAMTQGISPLLRQVGIALG
;
A
#
# COMPACT_ATOMS: atom_id res chain seq x y z
N MET A 1 3.54 -0.74 -36.60
CA MET A 1 3.39 -1.77 -35.56
C MET A 1 3.87 -1.17 -34.25
N SER A 2 2.97 -0.86 -33.33
CA SER A 2 3.34 -0.37 -31.99
C SER A 2 3.83 -1.57 -31.19
N THR A 3 5.14 -1.72 -31.03
CA THR A 3 5.73 -2.60 -30.02
C THR A 3 5.28 -2.07 -28.66
N GLY A 4 4.23 -2.67 -28.08
CA GLY A 4 3.81 -2.33 -26.74
C GLY A 4 4.99 -2.53 -25.81
N ARG A 5 5.51 -1.44 -25.22
CA ARG A 5 6.52 -1.56 -24.18
C ARG A 5 5.95 -2.43 -23.06
N ALA A 6 6.75 -3.39 -22.62
CA ALA A 6 6.39 -4.25 -21.51
C ALA A 6 6.34 -3.39 -20.24
N LYS A 7 5.23 -3.46 -19.50
CA LYS A 7 4.99 -2.68 -18.27
C LYS A 7 4.42 -3.59 -17.19
N MET A 8 4.93 -3.51 -15.96
CA MET A 8 4.25 -4.14 -14.83
C MET A 8 2.91 -3.45 -14.68
N ARG A 9 1.82 -4.20 -14.84
CA ARG A 9 0.46 -3.67 -14.74
C ARG A 9 -0.26 -4.29 -13.57
N ILE A 10 -0.69 -3.44 -12.66
CA ILE A 10 -1.51 -3.85 -11.52
C ILE A 10 -2.98 -3.59 -11.87
N SER A 11 -3.78 -4.65 -11.78
CA SER A 11 -5.23 -4.57 -11.94
C SER A 11 -5.92 -4.75 -10.59
N ARG A 12 -7.01 -4.00 -10.38
CA ARG A 12 -7.88 -4.15 -9.20
C ARG A 12 -9.11 -4.95 -9.61
N SER A 13 -9.43 -5.99 -8.84
CA SER A 13 -10.65 -6.78 -9.00
C SER A 13 -11.25 -7.12 -7.64
N ARG A 14 -12.50 -7.62 -7.66
CA ARG A 14 -13.16 -8.15 -6.46
C ARG A 14 -13.46 -9.62 -6.70
N ASN A 15 -13.08 -10.49 -5.76
CA ASN A 15 -13.30 -11.93 -5.91
C ASN A 15 -14.69 -12.34 -5.38
N LYS A 16 -15.00 -13.64 -5.45
CA LYS A 16 -16.29 -14.20 -5.01
C LYS A 16 -16.57 -14.04 -3.51
N LEU A 17 -15.53 -13.86 -2.71
CA LEU A 17 -15.60 -13.65 -1.26
C LEU A 17 -15.66 -12.15 -0.91
N HIS A 18 -15.89 -11.28 -1.91
CA HIS A 18 -15.87 -9.82 -1.77
C HIS A 18 -14.52 -9.23 -1.32
N GLN A 19 -13.45 -10.02 -1.32
CA GLN A 19 -12.10 -9.54 -1.08
C GLN A 19 -11.64 -8.74 -2.29
N ILE A 20 -10.80 -7.75 -2.06
CA ILE A 20 -10.20 -6.98 -3.13
C ILE A 20 -8.84 -7.60 -3.44
N ALA A 21 -8.61 -7.75 -4.73
CA ALA A 21 -7.40 -8.33 -5.27
C ALA A 21 -6.70 -7.30 -6.15
N TYR A 22 -5.45 -6.99 -5.80
CA TYR A 22 -4.50 -6.30 -6.66
C TYR A 22 -3.59 -7.33 -7.29
N THR A 23 -3.72 -7.54 -8.60
CA THR A 23 -2.95 -8.55 -9.33
C THR A 23 -1.94 -7.87 -10.23
N ALA A 24 -0.66 -8.19 -10.04
CA ALA A 24 0.44 -7.75 -10.88
C ALA A 24 0.59 -8.67 -12.10
N GLU A 25 0.52 -8.09 -13.28
CA GLU A 25 0.92 -8.69 -14.55
C GLU A 25 2.39 -8.34 -14.79
N LEU A 26 3.24 -9.37 -14.79
CA LEU A 26 4.69 -9.23 -14.95
C LEU A 26 5.09 -9.17 -16.43
N THR A 27 6.25 -8.58 -16.67
CA THR A 27 6.90 -8.52 -17.98
C THR A 27 8.25 -9.22 -17.96
N GLU A 28 8.91 -9.27 -19.11
CA GLU A 28 10.21 -9.92 -19.29
C GLU A 28 11.33 -9.36 -18.39
N TYR A 29 11.20 -8.12 -17.92
CA TYR A 29 12.20 -7.45 -17.09
C TYR A 29 11.80 -7.32 -15.62
N ASP A 30 10.59 -7.75 -15.25
CA ASP A 30 10.14 -7.73 -13.87
C ASP A 30 10.65 -8.98 -13.14
N ALA A 31 10.96 -8.83 -11.86
CA ALA A 31 11.23 -9.97 -10.99
C ALA A 31 9.91 -10.62 -10.55
N GLU A 32 9.97 -11.91 -10.19
CA GLU A 32 8.79 -12.62 -9.67
C GLU A 32 8.58 -12.27 -8.18
N PRO A 33 7.43 -11.69 -7.79
CA PRO A 33 7.10 -11.46 -6.40
C PRO A 33 6.71 -12.78 -5.70
N PRO A 34 6.76 -12.85 -4.36
CA PRO A 34 6.31 -14.03 -3.60
C PRO A 34 4.87 -14.45 -3.91
N ALA A 35 4.01 -13.46 -4.20
CA ALA A 35 2.67 -13.67 -4.73
C ALA A 35 2.37 -12.60 -5.79
N ARG A 36 1.71 -13.01 -6.89
CA ARG A 36 1.25 -12.07 -7.92
C ARG A 36 0.02 -11.26 -7.51
N THR A 37 -0.66 -11.66 -6.44
CA THR A 37 -1.90 -11.03 -5.98
C THR A 37 -1.79 -10.66 -4.52
N TRP A 38 -2.04 -9.38 -4.23
CA TRP A 38 -2.25 -8.87 -2.89
C TRP A 38 -3.76 -8.79 -2.61
N LEU A 39 -4.19 -9.49 -1.56
CA LEU A 39 -5.57 -9.65 -1.15
C LEU A 39 -5.83 -8.85 0.12
N LEU A 40 -6.95 -8.14 0.15
CA LEU A 40 -7.44 -7.43 1.33
C LEU A 40 -8.92 -7.72 1.56
N ASP A 41 -9.28 -8.01 2.81
CA ASP A 41 -10.66 -8.23 3.21
C ASP A 41 -11.32 -6.90 3.59
N GLY A 42 -12.35 -6.51 2.85
CA GLY A 42 -13.00 -5.22 3.04
C GLY A 42 -12.14 -4.06 2.53
N LEU A 43 -12.72 -3.25 1.65
CA LEU A 43 -12.14 -1.96 1.31
C LEU A 43 -13.14 -0.83 1.51
N PRO A 44 -12.63 0.40 1.69
CA PRO A 44 -13.38 1.62 1.40
C PRO A 44 -14.20 1.47 0.11
N GLU A 45 -15.39 2.04 0.07
CA GLU A 45 -16.12 2.21 -1.20
C GLU A 45 -15.34 3.08 -2.18
N LYS A 46 -14.54 4.02 -1.64
CA LYS A 46 -13.72 4.97 -2.38
C LYS A 46 -12.32 4.99 -1.81
N ILE A 47 -11.34 4.83 -2.69
CA ILE A 47 -9.92 4.82 -2.32
C ILE A 47 -9.25 6.03 -2.96
N ASN A 48 -8.54 6.82 -2.17
CA ASN A 48 -7.68 7.88 -2.69
C ASN A 48 -6.62 7.30 -3.66
N PRO A 49 -6.57 7.76 -4.93
CA PRO A 49 -5.61 7.25 -5.91
C PRO A 49 -4.14 7.41 -5.52
N GLU A 50 -3.80 8.45 -4.76
CA GLU A 50 -2.41 8.69 -4.32
C GLU A 50 -1.99 7.67 -3.26
N LEU A 51 -2.88 7.41 -2.29
CA LEU A 51 -2.68 6.39 -1.26
C LEU A 51 -2.60 4.99 -1.90
N GLU A 52 -3.49 4.69 -2.84
CA GLU A 52 -3.47 3.42 -3.58
C GLU A 52 -2.15 3.24 -4.34
N ALA A 53 -1.67 4.26 -5.04
CA ALA A 53 -0.42 4.18 -5.79
C ALA A 53 0.79 3.92 -4.87
N VAL A 54 0.89 4.63 -3.74
CA VAL A 54 1.97 4.43 -2.77
C VAL A 54 1.88 3.05 -2.13
N ALA A 55 0.69 2.61 -1.70
CA ALA A 55 0.51 1.28 -1.13
C ALA A 55 0.92 0.18 -2.12
N LEU A 56 0.50 0.28 -3.38
CA LEU A 56 0.87 -0.67 -4.42
C LEU A 56 2.36 -0.66 -4.74
N TYR A 57 3.01 0.50 -4.66
CA TYR A 57 4.45 0.60 -4.84
C TYR A 57 5.20 -0.03 -3.65
N LEU A 58 4.73 0.18 -2.43
CA LEU A 58 5.32 -0.46 -1.24
C LEU A 58 5.19 -1.98 -1.26
N ILE A 59 4.10 -2.51 -1.83
CA ILE A 59 3.98 -3.93 -2.12
C ILE A 59 4.87 -4.27 -3.31
N PHE A 60 4.49 -3.94 -4.54
CA PHE A 60 5.08 -4.55 -5.74
C PHE A 60 6.35 -3.88 -6.27
N GLY A 61 6.71 -2.69 -5.78
CA GLY A 61 7.72 -1.83 -6.41
C GLY A 61 9.12 -2.43 -6.46
N SER A 62 9.49 -3.26 -5.48
CA SER A 62 10.81 -3.92 -5.45
C SER A 62 11.00 -4.98 -6.55
N TRP A 63 9.91 -5.44 -7.16
CA TRP A 63 9.93 -6.44 -8.24
C TRP A 63 9.72 -5.82 -9.63
N CYS A 64 9.53 -4.51 -9.72
CA CYS A 64 9.26 -3.83 -10.98
C CYS A 64 10.57 -3.39 -11.66
N GLY A 65 10.74 -3.75 -12.94
CA GLY A 65 11.91 -3.44 -13.76
C GLY A 65 11.93 -2.02 -14.34
N GLY A 66 10.93 -1.18 -14.06
CA GLY A 66 10.93 0.24 -14.44
C GLY A 66 9.55 0.82 -14.68
N GLU A 67 8.76 0.25 -15.60
CA GLU A 67 7.42 0.75 -15.89
C GLU A 67 6.38 0.19 -14.91
N PHE A 68 5.79 1.06 -14.09
CA PHE A 68 4.88 0.69 -12.99
C PHE A 68 3.50 1.30 -13.20
N VAL A 69 2.52 0.47 -13.59
CA VAL A 69 1.16 0.93 -13.92
C VAL A 69 0.16 0.49 -12.87
N VAL A 70 -0.46 1.44 -12.17
CA VAL A 70 -1.51 1.20 -11.15
C VAL A 70 -2.93 1.38 -11.70
N PRO A 71 -3.98 0.91 -11.00
CA PRO A 71 -5.36 0.96 -11.49
C PRO A 71 -5.93 2.38 -11.68
N GLN A 72 -5.58 3.32 -10.79
CA GLN A 72 -6.12 4.69 -10.79
C GLN A 72 -5.04 5.72 -11.13
N LYS A 73 -5.43 6.86 -11.70
CA LYS A 73 -4.47 7.91 -12.04
C LYS A 73 -3.97 8.62 -10.78
N MET A 74 -2.65 8.67 -10.60
CA MET A 74 -1.99 9.41 -9.52
C MET A 74 -1.55 10.80 -9.99
N GLY A 75 -1.26 11.70 -9.05
CA GLY A 75 -0.72 13.02 -9.32
C GLY A 75 0.77 12.97 -9.68
N PRO A 76 1.27 14.02 -10.36
CA PRO A 76 2.69 14.08 -10.76
C PRO A 76 3.64 14.09 -9.55
N ASN A 77 3.22 14.65 -8.41
CA ASN A 77 4.05 14.69 -7.20
C ASN A 77 4.24 13.30 -6.58
N THR A 78 3.17 12.48 -6.55
CA THR A 78 3.24 11.10 -6.07
C THR A 78 4.09 10.24 -6.98
N ALA A 79 3.93 10.38 -8.30
CA ALA A 79 4.77 9.70 -9.27
C ALA A 79 6.26 10.07 -9.09
N ALA A 80 6.57 11.35 -8.93
CA ALA A 80 7.93 11.82 -8.69
C ALA A 80 8.53 11.27 -7.38
N ALA A 81 7.74 11.22 -6.30
CA ALA A 81 8.20 10.65 -5.03
C ALA A 81 8.45 9.14 -5.11
N ILE A 82 7.60 8.39 -5.82
CA ILE A 82 7.80 6.97 -6.09
C ILE A 82 9.10 6.76 -6.89
N SER A 83 9.29 7.51 -7.99
CA SER A 83 10.51 7.41 -8.80
C SER A 83 11.77 7.74 -8.01
N ALA A 84 11.73 8.79 -7.19
CA ALA A 84 12.85 9.18 -6.34
C ALA A 84 13.18 8.11 -5.29
N HIS A 85 12.16 7.51 -4.68
CA HIS A 85 12.34 6.42 -3.71
C HIS A 85 12.88 5.14 -4.36
N ALA A 86 12.48 4.83 -5.59
CA ALA A 86 12.95 3.65 -6.31
C ALA A 86 14.46 3.65 -6.58
N GLY A 87 15.10 4.83 -6.67
CA GLY A 87 16.54 4.95 -6.86
C GLY A 87 17.03 4.45 -8.23
N MET A 88 16.13 4.27 -9.19
CA MET A 88 16.39 3.82 -10.56
C MET A 88 15.44 4.53 -11.55
N ASP A 89 15.65 4.30 -12.84
CA ASP A 89 14.72 4.74 -13.88
C ASP A 89 13.36 4.02 -13.73
N PHE A 90 12.48 4.66 -12.97
CA PHE A 90 11.17 4.14 -12.59
C PHE A 90 10.10 5.09 -13.11
N PHE A 91 9.10 4.56 -13.82
CA PHE A 91 8.08 5.31 -14.54
C PHE A 91 6.67 4.96 -14.04
N PRO A 92 6.22 5.55 -12.92
CA PRO A 92 4.86 5.37 -12.42
C PRO A 92 3.82 5.94 -13.38
N GLY A 93 2.73 5.21 -13.56
CA GLY A 93 1.56 5.67 -14.29
C GLY A 93 0.30 4.93 -13.87
N PRO A 94 -0.88 5.32 -14.38
CA PRO A 94 -1.11 6.52 -15.18
C PRO A 94 -1.08 7.82 -14.35
N ILE A 95 -0.75 8.94 -14.97
CA ILE A 95 -0.66 10.27 -14.31
C ILE A 95 -1.87 11.13 -14.69
N GLU A 96 -2.41 11.86 -13.72
CA GLU A 96 -3.42 12.91 -13.91
C GLU A 96 -2.84 14.27 -13.50
N TYR A 97 -2.83 15.22 -14.45
CA TYR A 97 -2.22 16.54 -14.26
C TYR A 97 -3.16 17.58 -13.64
N TYR A 98 -4.41 17.22 -13.37
CA TYR A 98 -5.33 18.11 -12.69
C TYR A 98 -4.99 18.19 -11.19
N PRO A 99 -5.09 19.37 -10.56
CA PRO A 99 -4.89 19.50 -9.12
C PRO A 99 -5.83 18.57 -8.35
N LYS A 100 -5.27 17.76 -7.46
CA LYS A 100 -6.02 16.91 -6.53
C LYS A 100 -5.74 17.34 -5.09
N PRO A 101 -6.76 17.29 -4.21
CA PRO A 101 -6.52 17.48 -2.80
C PRO A 101 -5.59 16.38 -2.29
N ILE A 102 -4.52 16.78 -1.61
CA ILE A 102 -3.66 15.83 -0.87
C ILE A 102 -4.46 15.36 0.34
N PHE A 103 -4.43 14.06 0.59
CA PHE A 103 -5.02 13.50 1.79
C PHE A 103 -4.39 14.12 3.05
N ARG A 104 -5.23 14.46 4.02
CA ARG A 104 -4.80 15.04 5.30
C ARG A 104 -5.62 14.41 6.41
N GLY A 105 -5.10 13.33 6.96
CA GLY A 105 -5.68 12.75 8.16
C GLY A 105 -5.50 13.64 9.39
N SER A 106 -6.12 13.25 10.49
CA SER A 106 -5.98 13.93 11.79
C SER A 106 -5.54 13.02 12.94
N ASN A 107 -5.60 11.69 12.75
CA ASN A 107 -5.33 10.72 13.80
C ASN A 107 -3.96 10.05 13.66
N THR A 108 -3.30 9.81 14.79
CA THR A 108 -2.22 8.82 14.88
C THR A 108 -2.85 7.44 15.06
N VAL A 109 -2.46 6.47 14.23
CA VAL A 109 -2.95 5.09 14.30
C VAL A 109 -1.80 4.13 14.57
N THR A 110 -2.01 3.26 15.56
CA THR A 110 -1.09 2.16 15.85
C THR A 110 -1.41 0.97 14.95
N VAL A 111 -0.40 0.43 14.27
CA VAL A 111 -0.52 -0.73 13.40
C VAL A 111 0.11 -1.92 14.09
N THR A 112 -0.66 -3.01 14.18
CA THR A 112 -0.26 -4.24 14.87
C THR A 112 -0.79 -5.47 14.14
N ASP A 113 -0.20 -6.63 14.41
CA ASP A 113 -0.70 -7.94 13.99
C ASP A 113 -1.32 -8.75 15.14
N ARG A 114 -1.47 -8.11 16.32
CA ARG A 114 -1.99 -8.75 17.54
C ARG A 114 -3.43 -8.34 17.79
N LEU A 115 -4.32 -9.33 17.79
CA LEU A 115 -5.76 -9.10 17.99
C LEU A 115 -6.06 -8.54 19.39
N GLU A 116 -5.30 -8.94 20.39
CA GLU A 116 -5.43 -8.45 21.78
C GLU A 116 -5.14 -6.96 21.94
N GLN A 117 -4.48 -6.33 20.96
CA GLN A 117 -4.23 -4.89 20.92
C GLN A 117 -5.30 -4.11 20.13
N ALA A 118 -6.35 -4.80 19.64
CA ALA A 118 -7.47 -4.14 18.99
C ALA A 118 -8.12 -3.11 19.93
N GLY A 119 -8.30 -1.89 19.43
CA GLY A 119 -8.79 -0.78 20.23
C GLY A 119 -9.09 0.47 19.41
N ALA A 120 -9.26 1.59 20.11
CA ALA A 120 -9.40 2.88 19.47
C ALA A 120 -8.07 3.29 18.84
N ARG A 121 -8.12 3.80 17.60
CA ARG A 121 -6.97 4.23 16.80
C ARG A 121 -5.96 3.10 16.55
N THR A 122 -6.46 1.88 16.39
CA THR A 122 -5.64 0.72 16.00
C THR A 122 -6.07 0.19 14.65
N LEU A 123 -5.10 -0.09 13.79
CA LEU A 123 -5.27 -0.96 12.62
C LEU A 123 -4.61 -2.31 12.91
N VAL A 124 -5.41 -3.35 13.06
CA VAL A 124 -4.93 -4.72 13.23
C VAL A 124 -4.90 -5.41 11.88
N VAL A 125 -3.70 -5.76 11.41
CA VAL A 125 -3.45 -6.43 10.13
C VAL A 125 -3.16 -7.90 10.41
N LEU A 126 -4.15 -8.75 10.18
CA LEU A 126 -4.07 -10.19 10.43
C LEU A 126 -3.71 -10.96 9.15
N SER A 127 -3.01 -12.09 9.31
CA SER A 127 -2.66 -12.96 8.18
C SER A 127 -3.90 -13.65 7.59
N GLY A 128 -4.06 -13.53 6.28
CA GLY A 128 -5.09 -14.19 5.48
C GLY A 128 -5.00 -15.72 5.45
N SER A 129 -3.88 -16.28 5.92
CA SER A 129 -3.74 -17.73 6.10
C SER A 129 -4.58 -18.28 7.27
N THR A 130 -4.88 -17.44 8.26
CA THR A 130 -5.53 -17.83 9.52
C THR A 130 -6.83 -17.07 9.77
N TRP A 131 -6.99 -15.89 9.20
CA TRP A 131 -8.16 -15.02 9.38
C TRP A 131 -8.84 -14.69 8.06
N ASN A 132 -10.14 -14.43 8.12
CA ASN A 132 -10.92 -13.89 7.01
C ASN A 132 -11.91 -12.84 7.54
N GLY A 133 -12.12 -11.81 6.75
CA GLY A 133 -13.04 -10.73 6.98
C GLY A 133 -12.37 -9.47 7.54
N SER A 134 -13.21 -8.49 7.83
CA SER A 134 -12.81 -7.23 8.43
C SER A 134 -13.86 -6.80 9.45
N LEU A 135 -13.41 -6.18 10.54
CA LEU A 135 -14.27 -5.57 11.54
C LEU A 135 -13.88 -4.11 11.73
N LYS A 136 -14.82 -3.21 11.43
CA LYS A 136 -14.62 -1.77 11.58
C LYS A 136 -15.39 -1.26 12.82
N SER A 137 -14.70 -0.52 13.68
CA SER A 137 -15.32 0.29 14.73
C SER A 137 -15.30 1.76 14.30
N THR A 138 -15.78 2.67 15.17
CA THR A 138 -15.75 4.12 14.89
C THR A 138 -14.33 4.68 14.82
N SER A 139 -13.32 3.99 15.37
CA SER A 139 -11.96 4.52 15.48
C SER A 139 -10.87 3.47 15.25
N GLY A 140 -11.21 2.23 14.96
CA GLY A 140 -10.26 1.16 14.72
C GLY A 140 -10.76 0.20 13.64
N LEU A 141 -9.83 -0.57 13.08
CA LEU A 141 -10.10 -1.50 11.99
C LEU A 141 -9.28 -2.75 12.20
N ILE A 142 -9.93 -3.91 12.08
CA ILE A 142 -9.27 -5.21 11.97
C ILE A 142 -9.48 -5.67 10.53
N VAL A 143 -8.41 -6.03 9.84
CA VAL A 143 -8.43 -6.47 8.45
C VAL A 143 -7.54 -7.68 8.26
N SER A 144 -8.03 -8.65 7.50
CA SER A 144 -7.23 -9.77 7.03
C SER A 144 -6.61 -9.49 5.66
N THR A 145 -5.34 -9.87 5.48
CA THR A 145 -4.59 -9.71 4.23
C THR A 145 -3.47 -10.73 4.11
N ASN A 146 -3.02 -11.03 2.89
CA ASN A 146 -1.79 -11.79 2.66
C ASN A 146 -0.52 -10.92 2.58
N ALA A 147 -0.52 -9.73 3.19
CA ALA A 147 0.63 -8.83 3.21
C ALA A 147 1.90 -9.48 3.80
N ASP A 148 1.73 -10.40 4.74
CA ASP A 148 2.81 -11.19 5.35
C ASP A 148 3.62 -12.00 4.33
N VAL A 149 3.03 -12.39 3.20
CA VAL A 149 3.72 -13.10 2.10
C VAL A 149 4.75 -12.21 1.39
N PHE A 150 4.58 -10.89 1.45
CA PHE A 150 5.48 -9.92 0.82
C PHE A 150 6.56 -9.41 1.77
N GLU A 151 6.46 -9.71 3.06
CA GLU A 151 7.46 -9.32 4.07
C GLU A 151 8.65 -10.27 4.04
N LYS A 152 9.84 -9.72 4.22
CA LYS A 152 11.05 -10.52 4.47
C LYS A 152 11.35 -10.52 5.97
N ILE A 153 11.86 -11.65 6.45
CA ILE A 153 12.30 -11.81 7.83
C ILE A 153 13.42 -10.80 8.10
N ASP A 154 13.35 -10.11 9.25
CA ASP A 154 14.29 -9.09 9.70
C ASP A 154 14.36 -7.79 8.88
N GLU A 155 13.43 -7.58 7.92
CA GLU A 155 13.27 -6.31 7.22
C GLU A 155 12.16 -5.45 7.82
N PHE A 156 12.16 -4.16 7.47
CA PHE A 156 11.12 -3.23 7.87
C PHE A 156 9.75 -3.67 7.29
N PRO A 157 8.65 -3.65 8.08
CA PRO A 157 7.37 -4.24 7.70
C PRO A 157 6.61 -3.40 6.67
N THR A 158 7.13 -3.40 5.46
CA THR A 158 6.74 -2.50 4.37
C THR A 158 5.34 -2.83 3.86
N ALA A 159 4.97 -4.11 3.84
CA ALA A 159 3.64 -4.55 3.40
C ALA A 159 2.55 -4.22 4.43
N LYS A 160 2.86 -4.27 5.74
CA LYS A 160 1.95 -3.76 6.78
C LYS A 160 1.75 -2.24 6.65
N VAL A 161 2.82 -1.49 6.40
CA VAL A 161 2.71 -0.04 6.12
C VAL A 161 1.88 0.20 4.87
N ALA A 162 2.08 -0.56 3.79
CA ALA A 162 1.28 -0.46 2.57
C ALA A 162 -0.22 -0.65 2.85
N THR A 163 -0.58 -1.65 3.65
CA THR A 163 -1.96 -1.90 4.09
C THR A 163 -2.52 -0.69 4.85
N SER A 164 -1.71 -0.09 5.71
CA SER A 164 -2.07 1.07 6.51
C SER A 164 -2.26 2.33 5.67
N VAL A 165 -1.41 2.55 4.67
CA VAL A 165 -1.54 3.65 3.70
C VAL A 165 -2.81 3.50 2.88
N LEU A 166 -3.10 2.29 2.39
CA LEU A 166 -4.30 2.02 1.58
C LEU A 166 -5.59 2.32 2.36
N LEU A 167 -5.59 2.04 3.67
CA LEU A 167 -6.72 2.22 4.57
C LEU A 167 -6.70 3.55 5.34
N ALA A 168 -5.75 4.43 5.04
CA ALA A 168 -5.54 5.65 5.82
C ALA A 168 -6.76 6.58 5.82
N GLU A 169 -7.49 6.68 4.72
CA GLU A 169 -8.70 7.51 4.62
C GLU A 169 -9.84 6.99 5.52
N GLU A 170 -9.96 5.68 5.71
CA GLU A 170 -11.03 5.07 6.52
C GLU A 170 -10.89 5.30 8.02
N LEU A 171 -9.65 5.50 8.47
CA LEU A 171 -9.28 5.78 9.86
C LEU A 171 -8.82 7.24 10.06
N ASP A 172 -8.89 8.07 9.02
CA ASP A 172 -8.45 9.46 9.02
C ASP A 172 -7.00 9.62 9.54
N VAL A 173 -6.08 8.80 9.02
CA VAL A 173 -4.71 8.65 9.52
C VAL A 173 -3.79 9.77 9.06
N ALA A 174 -3.24 10.55 9.98
CA ALA A 174 -2.14 11.48 9.73
C ALA A 174 -0.77 10.84 9.97
N GLU A 175 -0.70 9.87 10.89
CA GLU A 175 0.55 9.29 11.36
C GLU A 175 0.36 7.79 11.65
N ILE A 176 1.29 6.98 11.16
CA ILE A 176 1.36 5.55 11.40
C ILE A 176 2.44 5.30 12.45
N VAL A 177 2.08 4.60 13.53
CA VAL A 177 3.01 4.09 14.53
C VAL A 177 2.98 2.57 14.46
N LEU A 178 4.14 1.94 14.31
CA LEU A 178 4.24 0.48 14.26
C LEU A 178 4.50 -0.08 15.66
N ASP A 179 3.79 -1.14 16.06
CA ASP A 179 4.04 -1.84 17.35
C ASP A 179 5.38 -2.62 17.36
N CYS A 180 6.07 -2.71 16.23
CA CYS A 180 7.38 -3.32 16.15
C CYS A 180 8.47 -2.26 16.35
N GLY A 181 9.25 -2.38 17.42
CA GLY A 181 10.25 -1.39 17.87
C GLY A 181 11.46 -1.13 16.96
N SER A 182 11.35 -1.32 15.64
CA SER A 182 12.44 -1.06 14.69
C SER A 182 12.37 0.38 14.15
N SER A 183 12.99 1.30 14.88
CA SER A 183 13.07 2.72 14.50
C SER A 183 14.05 2.98 13.34
N ALA A 184 15.10 2.15 13.18
CA ALA A 184 16.24 2.46 12.33
C ALA A 184 15.96 2.46 10.81
N MET A 185 14.94 1.74 10.34
CA MET A 185 14.61 1.64 8.90
C MET A 185 13.47 2.56 8.44
N THR A 186 12.85 3.30 9.36
CA THR A 186 11.76 4.25 9.04
C THR A 186 12.18 5.38 8.08
N GLN A 187 13.48 5.71 8.03
CA GLN A 187 14.00 6.86 7.30
C GLN A 187 13.85 6.74 5.77
N GLY A 188 13.89 5.52 5.21
CA GLY A 188 13.84 5.32 3.76
C GLY A 188 12.48 5.69 3.15
N ILE A 189 11.40 5.20 3.77
CA ILE A 189 10.04 5.37 3.24
C ILE A 189 9.34 6.66 3.69
N SER A 190 9.83 7.30 4.77
CA SER A 190 9.22 8.50 5.34
C SER A 190 9.00 9.64 4.33
N PRO A 191 9.95 9.98 3.43
CA PRO A 191 9.73 11.01 2.42
C PRO A 191 8.59 10.68 1.46
N LEU A 192 8.45 9.40 1.07
CA LEU A 192 7.39 8.91 0.21
C LEU A 192 6.02 9.05 0.88
N LEU A 193 5.91 8.64 2.14
CA LEU A 193 4.64 8.74 2.90
C LEU A 193 4.22 10.20 3.12
N ARG A 194 5.17 11.09 3.42
CA ARG A 194 4.89 12.52 3.59
C ARG A 194 4.31 13.16 2.33
N GLN A 195 4.68 12.66 1.14
CA GLN A 195 4.13 13.15 -0.12
C GLN A 195 2.61 12.95 -0.22
N VAL A 196 2.07 11.91 0.45
CA VAL A 196 0.65 11.60 0.48
C VAL A 196 -0.02 11.98 1.81
N GLY A 197 0.64 12.81 2.61
CA GLY A 197 0.09 13.37 3.85
C GLY A 197 0.13 12.43 5.06
N ILE A 198 0.98 11.39 5.02
CA ILE A 198 1.13 10.43 6.11
C ILE A 198 2.53 10.54 6.71
N ALA A 199 2.62 10.64 8.03
CA ALA A 199 3.86 10.54 8.79
C ALA A 199 4.08 9.09 9.29
N LEU A 200 5.33 8.74 9.53
CA LEU A 200 5.72 7.50 10.18
C LEU A 200 6.42 7.87 11.49
N GLY A 201 5.85 7.42 12.60
CA GLY A 201 6.29 7.70 13.98
C GLY A 201 7.05 6.55 14.61
#